data_AF-A0AA96X385-F1
#
_entry.id   AF-A0AA96X385-F1
#
_cell.length_a   1.000
_cell.length_b   1.000
_cell.length_c   1.000
_cell.angle_alpha   90.00
_cell.angle_beta   90.00
_cell.angle_gamma   90.00
#
_symmetry.space_group_name_H-M   'P 1'
#
loop_
_entity.id
_entity.type
_entity.pdbx_description
1 polymer ?
#
loop_
_entity_poly.entity_id
_entity_poly.type
_entity_poly.pdbx_seq_one_letter_code
_entity_poly.pdbx_strand_id
1 'polypeptide(L)'
;MNIEKLRRIRNKNTEQQNELSFLEMKECVDKFINDESMYPWLTLLLSQKGMSANEGILLNCSEIFEQYGTQWMGTWLTKKKEFYEFDVMTDRANKELLEIDGWSRVYHEVSAHSKGIGKTPAFIALELLSEYGQS
;
A
#
# COMPACT_ATOMS: atom_id res chain seq x y z
N MET A 1 15.77 -11.50 6.69
CA MET A 1 15.38 -11.46 8.12
C MET A 1 13.91 -11.88 8.25
N ASN A 2 13.39 -12.26 9.43
CA ASN A 2 11.96 -12.60 9.59
C ASN A 2 11.20 -11.34 10.07
N ILE A 3 10.17 -10.91 9.31
CA ILE A 3 9.35 -9.73 9.62
C ILE A 3 8.78 -9.76 11.05
N GLU A 4 8.39 -10.94 11.53
CA GLU A 4 7.87 -11.15 12.89
C GLU A 4 8.92 -10.89 13.97
N LYS A 5 10.18 -11.18 13.69
CA LYS A 5 11.28 -10.86 14.61
C LYS A 5 11.47 -9.34 14.70
N LEU A 6 11.44 -8.64 13.57
CA LEU A 6 11.58 -7.18 13.54
C LEU A 6 10.40 -6.51 14.25
N ARG A 7 9.15 -6.93 14.00
CA ARG A 7 7.95 -6.39 14.66
C ARG A 7 8.08 -6.38 16.19
N ARG A 8 8.62 -7.45 16.77
CA ARG A 8 8.78 -7.63 18.23
C ARG A 8 9.89 -6.80 18.88
N ILE A 9 10.80 -6.20 18.11
CA ILE A 9 11.87 -5.36 18.67
C ILE A 9 11.25 -4.05 19.18
N ARG A 10 11.35 -3.78 20.50
CA ARG A 10 10.79 -2.57 21.11
C ARG A 10 11.50 -1.29 20.68
N ASN A 11 12.83 -1.28 20.67
CA ASN A 11 13.65 -0.14 20.26
C ASN A 11 14.38 -0.48 18.97
N LYS A 12 13.74 -0.19 17.83
CA LYS A 12 14.34 -0.40 16.51
C LYS A 12 15.31 0.74 16.21
N ASN A 13 16.48 0.41 15.66
CA ASN A 13 17.32 1.42 15.04
C ASN A 13 16.74 1.83 13.67
N THR A 14 17.29 2.89 13.07
CA THR A 14 16.82 3.41 11.78
C THR A 14 16.86 2.39 10.64
N GLU A 15 17.89 1.54 10.61
CA GLU A 15 18.02 0.49 9.59
C GLU A 15 16.92 -0.56 9.73
N GLN A 16 16.65 -1.03 10.96
CA GLN A 16 15.59 -1.98 11.29
C GLN A 16 14.19 -1.41 11.04
N GLN A 17 13.99 -0.10 11.23
CA GLN A 17 12.74 0.57 10.87
C GLN A 17 12.53 0.55 9.36
N ASN A 18 13.56 0.94 8.59
CA ASN A 18 13.48 0.95 7.13
C ASN A 18 13.29 -0.45 6.55
N GLU A 19 13.99 -1.45 7.09
CA GLU A 19 13.82 -2.85 6.69
C GLU A 19 12.41 -3.36 7.03
N LEU A 20 11.88 -3.04 8.21
CA LEU A 20 10.51 -3.42 8.55
C LEU A 20 9.50 -2.77 7.60
N SER A 21 9.61 -1.47 7.35
CA SER A 21 8.73 -0.76 6.43
C SER A 21 8.78 -1.36 5.02
N PHE A 22 9.98 -1.69 4.53
CA PHE A 22 10.15 -2.38 3.25
C PHE A 22 9.44 -3.74 3.24
N LEU A 23 9.66 -4.58 4.25
CA LEU A 23 9.06 -5.91 4.34
C LEU A 23 7.53 -5.86 4.46
N GLU A 24 6.99 -4.88 5.18
CA GLU A 24 5.54 -4.70 5.33
C GLU A 24 4.89 -4.27 4.02
N MET A 25 5.50 -3.32 3.30
CA MET A 25 5.03 -2.93 1.97
C MET A 25 5.13 -4.11 1.01
N LYS A 26 6.25 -4.82 1.02
CA LYS A 26 6.47 -6.00 0.18
C LYS A 26 5.42 -7.09 0.41
N GLU A 27 5.10 -7.38 1.67
CA GLU A 27 4.05 -8.36 2.00
C GLU A 27 2.69 -7.93 1.45
N CYS A 28 2.38 -6.63 1.49
CA CYS A 28 1.14 -6.08 0.93
C CYS A 28 1.10 -6.22 -0.60
N VAL A 29 2.20 -5.87 -1.28
CA VAL A 29 2.33 -6.02 -2.74
C VAL A 29 2.23 -7.49 -3.14
N ASP A 30 2.95 -8.38 -2.46
CA ASP A 30 2.92 -9.82 -2.71
C ASP A 30 1.52 -10.40 -2.50
N LYS A 31 0.78 -9.96 -1.46
CA LYS A 31 -0.60 -10.38 -1.23
C LYS A 31 -1.52 -9.95 -2.37
N PHE A 32 -1.40 -8.71 -2.83
CA PHE A 32 -2.21 -8.19 -3.93
C PHE A 32 -1.93 -8.93 -5.25
N ILE A 33 -0.66 -9.17 -5.57
CA ILE A 33 -0.25 -9.85 -6.82
C ILE A 33 -0.66 -11.33 -6.82
N ASN A 34 -0.47 -12.03 -5.69
CA ASN A 34 -0.75 -13.47 -5.63
C ASN A 34 -2.25 -13.78 -5.52
N ASP A 35 -3.06 -12.84 -5.04
CA ASP A 35 -4.49 -13.04 -4.83
C ASP A 35 -5.29 -11.74 -5.05
N GLU A 36 -5.42 -11.34 -6.32
CA GLU A 36 -6.24 -10.19 -6.72
C GLU A 36 -7.71 -10.36 -6.28
N SER A 37 -8.18 -11.60 -6.09
CA SER A 37 -9.54 -11.89 -5.63
C SER A 37 -9.80 -11.46 -4.18
N MET A 38 -8.75 -11.15 -3.40
CA MET A 38 -8.93 -10.52 -2.10
C MET A 38 -9.39 -9.06 -2.19
N TYR A 39 -9.10 -8.39 -3.32
CA TYR A 39 -9.31 -6.95 -3.52
C TYR A 39 -10.11 -6.64 -4.81
N PRO A 40 -11.25 -7.29 -5.08
CA PRO A 40 -11.99 -7.09 -6.33
C PRO A 40 -12.49 -5.64 -6.47
N TRP A 41 -12.79 -5.00 -5.34
CA TRP A 41 -13.14 -3.58 -5.27
C TRP A 41 -12.01 -2.65 -5.74
N LEU A 42 -10.74 -3.03 -5.56
CA LEU A 42 -9.60 -2.20 -5.93
C LEU A 42 -9.44 -2.18 -7.45
N THR A 43 -9.57 -3.33 -8.10
CA THR A 43 -9.55 -3.40 -9.57
C THR A 43 -10.68 -2.58 -10.18
N LEU A 44 -11.87 -2.61 -9.57
CA LEU A 44 -12.99 -1.76 -9.98
C LEU A 44 -12.71 -0.28 -9.74
N LEU A 45 -12.19 0.09 -8.57
CA LEU A 45 -11.80 1.47 -8.24
C LEU A 45 -10.80 2.02 -9.26
N LEU A 46 -9.73 1.27 -9.53
CA LEU A 46 -8.70 1.66 -10.50
C LEU A 46 -9.32 1.86 -11.89
N SER A 47 -10.17 0.93 -12.34
CA SER A 47 -10.88 1.04 -13.62
C SER A 47 -11.75 2.29 -13.71
N GLN A 48 -12.51 2.62 -12.64
CA GLN A 48 -13.30 3.86 -12.56
C GLN A 48 -12.45 5.13 -12.60
N LYS A 49 -11.19 5.05 -12.17
CA LYS A 49 -10.20 6.15 -12.24
C LYS A 49 -9.37 6.12 -13.53
N GLY A 50 -9.69 5.25 -14.47
CA GLY A 50 -8.99 5.12 -15.76
C GLY A 50 -7.59 4.51 -15.64
N MET A 51 -7.35 3.71 -14.61
CA MET A 51 -6.10 3.01 -14.34
C MET A 51 -6.29 1.50 -14.39
N SER A 52 -5.20 0.76 -14.61
CA SER A 52 -5.16 -0.69 -14.48
C SER A 52 -4.37 -1.14 -13.24
N ALA A 53 -4.74 -2.28 -12.67
CA ALA A 53 -3.96 -2.96 -11.62
C ALA A 53 -2.50 -3.22 -12.04
N ASN A 54 -2.23 -3.40 -13.35
CA ASN A 54 -0.89 -3.63 -13.87
C ASN A 54 -0.02 -2.36 -13.98
N GLU A 55 -0.60 -1.18 -13.71
CA GLU A 55 0.08 0.11 -13.78
C GLU A 55 0.64 0.57 -12.44
N GLY A 56 0.62 -0.27 -11.41
CA GLY A 56 1.11 0.09 -10.07
C GLY A 56 1.19 -1.08 -9.11
N ILE A 57 1.37 -0.74 -7.83
CA ILE A 57 1.44 -1.67 -6.71
C ILE A 57 0.67 -1.11 -5.51
N LEU A 58 0.08 -2.01 -4.71
CA LEU A 58 -0.59 -1.69 -3.47
C LEU A 58 0.41 -1.69 -2.30
N LEU A 59 0.78 -0.51 -1.81
CA LEU A 59 1.84 -0.36 -0.79
C LEU A 59 1.39 -0.71 0.62
N ASN A 60 0.15 -0.37 0.95
CA ASN A 60 -0.47 -0.69 2.21
C ASN A 60 -1.98 -0.75 2.00
N CYS A 61 -2.64 -1.53 2.84
CA CYS A 61 -4.08 -1.64 2.84
C CYS A 61 -4.51 -2.08 4.24
N SER A 62 -5.36 -1.29 4.88
CA SER A 62 -5.96 -1.59 6.17
C SER A 62 -7.46 -1.66 6.02
N GLU A 63 -8.08 -2.57 6.77
CA GLU A 63 -9.52 -2.70 6.86
C GLU A 63 -10.02 -2.31 8.25
N ILE A 64 -11.18 -1.66 8.29
CA ILE A 64 -11.94 -1.37 9.50
C ILE A 64 -13.36 -1.90 9.28
N PHE A 65 -13.84 -2.74 10.19
CA PHE A 65 -15.21 -3.23 10.13
C PHE A 65 -16.18 -2.17 10.64
N GLU A 66 -17.06 -1.72 9.77
CA GLU A 66 -18.09 -0.72 10.05
C GLU A 66 -19.48 -1.35 10.11
N GLN A 67 -20.48 -0.58 10.56
CA GLN A 67 -21.86 -1.08 10.69
C GLN A 67 -22.48 -1.51 9.35
N TYR A 68 -22.10 -0.84 8.26
CA TYR A 68 -22.70 -1.02 6.93
C TYR A 68 -21.79 -1.73 5.92
N GLY A 69 -20.59 -2.13 6.34
CA GLY A 69 -19.60 -2.70 5.43
C GLY A 69 -18.22 -2.81 6.05
N THR A 70 -17.22 -2.92 5.18
CA THR A 70 -15.81 -2.83 5.53
C THR A 70 -15.23 -1.61 4.84
N GLN A 71 -14.68 -0.69 5.64
CA GLN A 71 -13.92 0.45 5.16
C GLN A 71 -12.50 -0.01 4.87
N TRP A 72 -11.98 0.34 3.69
CA TRP A 72 -10.62 0.06 3.26
C TRP A 72 -9.89 1.36 3.00
N MET A 73 -8.74 1.49 3.63
CA MET A 73 -7.85 2.63 3.45
C MET A 73 -6.48 2.14 2.99
N GLY A 74 -5.83 2.89 2.11
CA GLY A 74 -4.47 2.55 1.74
C GLY A 74 -3.85 3.46 0.71
N THR A 75 -2.72 2.99 0.18
CA THR A 75 -1.92 3.74 -0.78
C THR A 75 -1.61 2.90 -2.01
N TRP A 76 -2.02 3.39 -3.17
CA TRP A 76 -1.65 2.88 -4.49
C TRP A 76 -0.46 3.67 -5.05
N LEU A 77 0.58 2.99 -5.51
CA LEU A 77 1.73 3.60 -6.17
C LEU A 77 1.79 3.18 -7.62
N THR A 78 1.67 4.14 -8.53
CA THR A 78 1.75 3.88 -9.97
C THR A 78 3.21 3.70 -10.45
N LYS A 79 3.39 3.03 -11.59
CA LYS A 79 4.66 2.94 -12.33
C LYS A 79 5.23 4.31 -12.73
N LYS A 80 4.37 5.33 -12.82
CA LYS A 80 4.75 6.74 -13.02
C LYS A 80 5.25 7.43 -11.73
N LYS A 81 5.40 6.67 -10.63
CA LYS A 81 5.86 7.15 -9.32
C LYS A 81 4.89 8.16 -8.68
N GLU A 82 3.60 7.98 -8.93
CA GLU A 82 2.54 8.79 -8.35
C GLU A 82 1.83 8.01 -7.25
N PHE A 83 1.68 8.63 -6.08
CA PHE A 83 1.01 8.06 -4.92
C PHE A 83 -0.45 8.51 -4.90
N TYR A 84 -1.35 7.56 -4.71
CA TYR A 84 -2.77 7.79 -4.52
C TYR A 84 -3.20 7.19 -3.19
N GLU A 85 -3.69 8.03 -2.28
CA GLU A 85 -4.38 7.57 -1.10
C GLU A 85 -5.85 7.36 -1.42
N PHE A 86 -6.38 6.23 -0.99
CA PHE A 86 -7.78 5.86 -1.17
C PHE A 86 -8.43 5.55 0.16
N ASP A 87 -9.73 5.81 0.20
CA ASP A 87 -10.63 5.47 1.28
C ASP A 87 -11.95 5.04 0.64
N VAL A 88 -12.36 3.79 0.85
CA VAL A 88 -13.53 3.22 0.21
C VAL A 88 -14.33 2.34 1.16
N MET A 89 -15.64 2.29 0.96
CA MET A 89 -16.52 1.37 1.64
C MET A 89 -16.87 0.20 0.72
N THR A 90 -16.83 -1.01 1.27
CA THR A 90 -17.22 -2.23 0.55
C THR A 90 -18.27 -3.01 1.32
N ASP A 91 -19.09 -3.77 0.59
CA ASP A 91 -20.00 -4.71 1.22
C ASP A 91 -19.22 -5.84 1.88
N ARG A 92 -19.68 -6.25 3.07
CA ARG A 92 -18.95 -7.21 3.90
C ARG A 92 -19.02 -8.63 3.36
N ALA A 93 -20.11 -9.01 2.70
CA ALA A 93 -20.38 -10.37 2.28
C ALA A 93 -19.71 -10.67 0.92
N ASN A 94 -19.82 -9.73 -0.03
CA ASN A 94 -19.35 -9.95 -1.40
C ASN A 94 -18.16 -9.06 -1.80
N LYS A 95 -17.69 -8.16 -0.92
CA LYS A 95 -16.59 -7.21 -1.18
C LYS A 95 -16.83 -6.29 -2.37
N GLU A 96 -18.10 -6.05 -2.72
CA GLU A 96 -18.45 -5.08 -3.77
C GLU A 96 -18.16 -3.66 -3.29
N LEU A 97 -17.68 -2.81 -4.20
CA LEU A 97 -17.44 -1.41 -3.92
C LEU A 97 -18.79 -0.68 -3.76
N LEU A 98 -19.05 -0.16 -2.56
CA LEU A 98 -20.27 0.58 -2.24
C LEU A 98 -20.07 2.09 -2.43
N GLU A 99 -18.97 2.61 -1.90
CA GLU A 99 -18.70 4.05 -1.86
C GLU A 99 -17.19 4.34 -1.97
N ILE A 100 -16.87 5.51 -2.53
CA ILE A 100 -15.51 6.04 -2.60
C ILE A 100 -15.49 7.34 -1.80
N ASP A 101 -15.07 7.26 -0.55
CA ASP A 101 -14.96 8.40 0.36
C ASP A 101 -13.73 9.27 0.02
N GLY A 102 -12.66 8.64 -0.45
CA GLY A 102 -11.39 9.27 -0.75
C GLY A 102 -10.69 8.66 -1.95
N TRP A 103 -10.25 9.54 -2.86
CA TRP A 103 -9.25 9.20 -3.89
C TRP A 103 -8.47 10.45 -4.22
N SER A 104 -7.25 10.56 -3.69
CA SER A 104 -6.45 11.76 -3.86
C SER A 104 -5.01 11.42 -4.21
N ARG A 105 -4.46 12.17 -5.15
CA ARG A 105 -3.02 12.15 -5.41
C ARG A 105 -2.31 12.86 -4.27
N VAL A 106 -1.36 12.19 -3.65
CA VAL A 106 -0.56 12.74 -2.56
C VAL A 106 0.90 12.90 -2.97
N TYR A 107 1.55 13.89 -2.38
CA TYR A 107 2.96 14.16 -2.59
C TYR A 107 3.70 13.90 -1.28
N HIS A 108 4.51 12.85 -1.27
CA HIS A 108 5.37 12.55 -0.14
C HIS A 108 6.76 13.10 -0.39
N GLU A 109 7.43 13.49 0.70
CA GLU A 109 8.86 13.77 0.66
C GLU A 109 9.60 12.48 0.33
N VAL A 110 10.46 12.53 -0.70
CA VAL A 110 11.31 11.42 -1.11
C VAL A 110 12.75 11.76 -0.75
N SER A 111 13.26 11.11 0.30
CA SER A 111 14.65 11.24 0.72
C SER A 111 15.22 9.91 1.16
N ALA A 112 16.46 9.65 0.71
CA ALA A 112 17.29 8.53 1.18
C ALA A 112 17.90 8.82 2.56
N HIS A 113 17.98 10.09 2.95
CA HIS A 113 18.66 10.56 4.16
C HIS A 113 17.85 11.69 4.81
N SER A 114 16.92 11.31 5.68
CA SER A 114 16.16 12.20 6.53
C SER A 114 16.56 11.98 7.99
N LYS A 115 16.70 13.09 8.73
CA LYS A 115 17.26 13.10 10.07
C LYS A 115 16.37 12.28 11.03
N GLY A 116 16.93 11.25 11.63
CA GLY A 116 16.24 10.40 12.62
C GLY A 116 15.46 9.21 12.04
N ILE A 117 15.18 9.19 10.73
CA ILE A 117 14.43 8.10 10.06
C ILE A 117 15.20 7.45 8.88
N GLY A 118 16.31 8.04 8.42
CA GLY A 118 17.07 7.49 7.30
C GLY A 118 16.27 7.61 6.00
N LYS A 119 15.76 6.50 5.46
CA LYS A 119 14.92 6.53 4.25
C LYS A 119 13.50 6.91 4.61
N THR A 120 12.92 7.83 3.86
CA THR A 120 11.48 8.11 3.92
C THR A 120 10.67 6.89 3.43
N PRO A 121 9.44 6.65 3.94
CA PRO A 121 8.59 5.58 3.43
C PRO A 121 8.35 5.64 1.92
N ALA A 122 8.21 6.85 1.36
CA ALA A 122 8.07 7.05 -0.07
C ALA A 122 9.34 6.66 -0.85
N PHE A 123 10.55 6.90 -0.30
CA PHE A 123 11.78 6.41 -0.91
C PHE A 123 11.82 4.88 -0.94
N ILE A 124 11.46 4.24 0.18
CA ILE A 124 11.40 2.76 0.29
C ILE A 124 10.38 2.18 -0.70
N ALA A 125 9.20 2.80 -0.82
CA ALA A 125 8.18 2.39 -1.77
C ALA A 125 8.64 2.48 -3.23
N LEU A 126 9.45 3.48 -3.57
CA LEU A 126 10.04 3.61 -4.90
C LEU A 126 11.14 2.58 -5.18
N GLU A 127 11.91 2.17 -4.15
CA GLU A 127 12.82 1.04 -4.26
C GLU A 127 12.02 -0.25 -4.55
N LEU A 128 10.93 -0.48 -3.81
CA LEU A 128 10.05 -1.62 -4.03
C LEU A 128 9.44 -1.61 -5.43
N LEU A 129 8.92 -0.47 -5.90
CA LEU A 129 8.39 -0.33 -7.26
C LEU A 129 9.42 -0.71 -8.33
N SER A 130 10.73 -0.50 -8.09
CA SER A 130 11.77 -0.89 -9.04
C SER A 130 11.97 -2.40 -9.14
N GLU A 131 11.65 -3.16 -8.08
CA GLU A 131 11.68 -4.64 -8.08
C GLU A 131 10.49 -5.23 -8.86
N TYR A 132 9.30 -4.65 -8.69
CA TYR A 132 8.07 -5.15 -9.32
C TYR A 132 7.79 -4.52 -10.69
N GLY A 133 8.40 -3.37 -10.99
CA GLY A 133 8.20 -2.61 -12.24
C GLY A 133 9.05 -3.09 -13.43
N GLN A 134 9.93 -4.08 -13.24
CA GLN A 134 10.77 -4.67 -14.30
C GLN A 134 10.17 -5.93 -14.95
N SER A 135 8.95 -6.35 -14.56
CA SER A 135 8.23 -7.46 -15.18
C SER A 135 7.23 -6.99 -16.24
#